data_AF-A0A1G9DR30-F1
#
_entry.id   AF-A0A1G9DR30-F1
#
_cell.length_a   1.000
_cell.length_b   1.000
_cell.length_c   1.000
_cell.angle_alpha   90.00
_cell.angle_beta   90.00
_cell.angle_gamma   90.00
#
_symmetry.space_group_name_H-M   'P 1'
#
loop_
_entity.id
_entity.type
_entity.pdbx_description
1 polymer ?
#
loop_
_entity_poly.entity_id
_entity_poly.type
_entity_poly.pdbx_seq_one_letter_code
_entity_poly.pdbx_strand_id
1 'polypeptide(L)'
;MVEAMAKITEKKHLLIVGKSAEARHELVNSLVETSNRQVYRFPANIERFDEYLEHMRRLFPFVPINWKEQNPKKWTLNQIWDFHLDWTDHTHSILIVIEEFGEMEERWKIEILRDYFSKSYYQEQPNTSRSNFQLIVTQQEEGNMIDKLSSVFGLKEHEKRTATQVIQGKLEVINLD
;
A
#
# COMPACT_ATOMS: atom_id res chain seq x y z
N MET A 1 6.10 -4.87 21.74
CA MET A 1 6.38 -5.20 20.32
C MET A 1 5.43 -4.45 19.40
N VAL A 2 4.11 -4.66 19.53
CA VAL A 2 3.07 -3.95 18.74
C VAL A 2 3.20 -2.43 18.82
N GLU A 3 3.43 -1.84 20.00
CA GLU A 3 3.62 -0.39 20.13
C GLU A 3 4.83 0.16 19.37
N ALA A 4 5.94 -0.59 19.34
CA ALA A 4 7.13 -0.19 18.58
C ALA A 4 6.86 -0.27 17.08
N MET A 5 6.16 -1.32 16.63
CA MET A 5 5.73 -1.48 15.24
C MET A 5 4.73 -0.40 14.82
N ALA A 6 3.75 -0.07 15.67
CA ALA A 6 2.79 1.01 15.41
C ALA A 6 3.49 2.36 15.17
N LYS A 7 4.53 2.67 15.96
CA LYS A 7 5.37 3.87 15.75
C LYS A 7 6.15 3.83 14.43
N ILE A 8 6.55 2.64 13.96
CA ILE A 8 7.19 2.48 12.66
C ILE A 8 6.14 2.72 11.56
N THR A 9 4.96 2.12 11.67
CA THR A 9 3.85 2.29 10.71
C THR A 9 3.42 3.75 10.56
N GLU A 10 3.63 4.61 11.56
CA GLU A 10 3.38 6.05 11.41
C GLU A 10 4.27 6.72 10.35
N LYS A 11 5.46 6.15 10.07
CA LYS A 11 6.49 6.74 9.21
C LYS A 11 6.74 5.94 7.95
N LYS A 12 6.53 4.62 8.00
CA LYS A 12 6.84 3.68 6.93
C LYS A 12 5.66 2.79 6.60
N HIS A 13 5.61 2.33 5.36
CA HIS A 13 4.83 1.18 4.96
C HIS A 13 5.47 -0.09 5.55
N LEU A 14 4.67 -1.12 5.81
CA LEU A 14 5.14 -2.39 6.33
C LEU A 14 4.96 -3.51 5.32
N LEU A 15 5.98 -4.36 5.20
CA LEU A 15 5.90 -5.68 4.62
C LEU A 15 6.13 -6.71 5.72
N ILE A 16 5.09 -7.46 6.07
CA ILE A 16 5.13 -8.48 7.13
C ILE A 16 5.28 -9.86 6.50
N VAL A 17 6.32 -10.59 6.89
CA VAL A 17 6.72 -11.89 6.29
C VAL A 17 6.98 -12.96 7.35
N GLY A 18 7.06 -14.22 6.93
CA GLY A 18 7.28 -15.36 7.83
C GLY A 18 6.02 -15.85 8.53
N LYS A 19 6.14 -16.94 9.31
CA LYS A 19 5.03 -17.65 10.00
C LYS A 19 3.83 -18.02 9.11
N SER A 20 2.71 -18.42 9.72
CA SER A 20 1.45 -18.74 9.04
C SER A 20 0.63 -17.49 8.72
N ALA A 21 -0.34 -17.62 7.81
CA ALA A 21 -1.28 -16.54 7.47
C ALA A 21 -2.05 -16.06 8.71
N GLU A 22 -2.45 -16.97 9.60
CA GLU A 22 -3.13 -16.64 10.85
C GLU A 22 -2.26 -15.77 11.77
N ALA A 23 -0.97 -16.11 11.92
CA ALA A 23 -0.06 -15.33 12.76
C ALA A 23 0.16 -13.92 12.20
N ARG A 24 0.26 -13.77 10.88
CA ARG A 24 0.33 -12.46 10.22
C ARG A 24 -0.97 -11.68 10.43
N HIS A 25 -2.11 -12.33 10.26
CA HIS A 25 -3.44 -11.76 10.46
C HIS A 25 -3.64 -11.22 11.89
N GLU A 26 -3.25 -11.99 12.91
CA GLU A 26 -3.32 -11.58 14.33
C GLU A 26 -2.46 -10.34 14.61
N LEU A 27 -1.26 -10.29 14.05
CA LEU A 27 -0.40 -9.12 14.18
C LEU A 27 -1.01 -7.89 13.49
N VAL A 28 -1.51 -8.06 12.26
CA VAL A 28 -2.18 -7.00 11.51
C VAL A 28 -3.38 -6.47 12.28
N ASN A 29 -4.22 -7.35 12.87
CA ASN A 29 -5.35 -6.94 13.71
C ASN A 29 -4.89 -6.07 14.89
N SER A 30 -3.82 -6.48 15.58
CA SER A 30 -3.26 -5.72 16.69
C SER A 30 -2.75 -4.33 16.26
N LEU A 31 -2.16 -4.23 15.06
CA LEU A 31 -1.71 -2.95 14.50
C LEU A 31 -2.87 -2.05 14.06
N VAL A 32 -3.94 -2.65 13.53
CA VAL A 32 -5.16 -1.95 13.10
C VAL A 32 -5.91 -1.40 14.32
N GLU A 33 -6.08 -2.20 15.37
CA GLU A 33 -6.76 -1.80 16.62
C GLU A 33 -6.06 -0.65 17.34
N THR A 34 -4.74 -0.55 17.21
CA THR A 34 -3.94 0.53 17.78
C THR A 34 -3.80 1.74 16.85
N SER A 35 -4.35 1.67 15.63
CA SER A 35 -4.29 2.75 14.65
C SER A 35 -5.39 3.78 14.89
N ASN A 36 -5.04 5.06 14.81
CA ASN A 36 -6.00 6.17 14.79
C ASN A 36 -6.43 6.55 13.36
N ARG A 37 -6.11 5.72 12.37
CA ARG A 37 -6.33 5.97 10.93
C ARG A 37 -7.64 5.35 10.47
N GLN A 38 -8.19 5.88 9.38
CA GLN A 38 -9.27 5.20 8.68
C GLN A 38 -8.71 3.99 7.93
N VAL A 39 -9.19 2.79 8.26
CA VAL A 39 -8.65 1.53 7.74
C VAL A 39 -9.45 1.04 6.54
N TYR A 40 -8.76 0.74 5.44
CA TYR A 40 -9.29 0.09 4.25
C TYR A 40 -8.58 -1.24 4.07
N ARG A 41 -9.28 -2.33 4.38
CA ARG A 41 -8.74 -3.68 4.35
C ARG A 41 -9.28 -4.45 3.16
N PHE A 42 -8.37 -4.92 2.32
CA PHE A 42 -8.67 -5.81 1.21
C PHE A 42 -8.86 -7.24 1.72
N PRO A 43 -9.66 -8.07 1.02
CA PRO A 43 -9.66 -9.49 1.30
C PRO A 43 -8.28 -10.10 1.08
N ALA A 44 -7.98 -11.17 1.81
CA ALA A 44 -6.74 -11.92 1.64
C ALA A 44 -6.75 -12.74 0.33
N ASN A 45 -5.57 -13.12 -0.14
CA ASN A 45 -5.35 -14.02 -1.28
C ASN A 45 -5.96 -13.50 -2.61
N ILE A 46 -5.80 -12.20 -2.89
CA ILE A 46 -6.17 -11.66 -4.20
C ILE A 46 -5.11 -12.09 -5.21
N GLU A 47 -5.50 -12.91 -6.19
CA GLU A 47 -4.58 -13.48 -7.18
C GLU A 47 -4.41 -12.57 -8.39
N ARG A 48 -5.49 -11.89 -8.81
CA ARG A 48 -5.55 -11.17 -10.09
C ARG A 48 -5.81 -9.68 -9.94
N PHE A 49 -5.32 -8.88 -10.90
CA PHE A 49 -5.48 -7.42 -10.88
C PHE A 49 -6.93 -6.96 -11.04
N ASP A 50 -7.73 -7.64 -11.85
CA ASP A 50 -9.15 -7.33 -12.00
C ASP A 50 -9.93 -7.58 -10.70
N GLU A 51 -9.61 -8.65 -9.96
CA GLU A 51 -10.16 -8.90 -8.62
C GLU A 51 -9.78 -7.79 -7.65
N TYR A 52 -8.51 -7.37 -7.64
CA TYR A 52 -8.03 -6.26 -6.83
C TYR A 52 -8.83 -4.97 -7.08
N LEU A 53 -9.04 -4.61 -8.35
CA LEU A 53 -9.79 -3.42 -8.74
C LEU A 53 -11.29 -3.53 -8.44
N GLU A 54 -11.89 -4.71 -8.57
CA GLU A 54 -13.26 -4.94 -8.14
C GLU A 54 -13.43 -4.76 -6.62
N HIS A 55 -12.45 -5.19 -5.82
CA HIS A 55 -12.46 -4.95 -4.37
C HIS A 55 -12.28 -3.48 -4.02
N MET A 56 -11.33 -2.80 -4.66
CA MET A 56 -11.14 -1.36 -4.51
C MET A 56 -12.44 -0.60 -4.77
N ARG A 57 -13.12 -0.92 -5.87
CA ARG A 57 -14.40 -0.29 -6.23
C ARG A 57 -15.49 -0.46 -5.17
N ARG A 58 -15.44 -1.52 -4.36
CA ARG A 58 -16.41 -1.77 -3.27
C ARG A 58 -16.01 -1.11 -1.97
N LEU A 59 -14.71 -1.09 -1.66
CA LEU A 59 -14.18 -0.63 -0.37
C LEU A 59 -14.13 0.88 -0.24
N PHE A 60 -13.80 1.56 -1.33
CA PHE A 60 -13.65 3.00 -1.29
C PHE A 60 -14.96 3.69 -1.68
N PRO A 61 -15.28 4.84 -1.05
CA PRO A 61 -16.53 5.56 -1.30
C PRO A 61 -16.56 6.27 -2.68
N PHE A 62 -15.91 5.71 -3.71
CA PHE A 62 -15.65 6.26 -5.04
C PHE A 62 -16.86 6.39 -5.94
N VAL A 63 -17.87 7.11 -5.48
CA VAL A 63 -18.69 7.83 -6.42
C VAL A 63 -18.88 9.27 -5.92
N PRO A 64 -18.09 10.24 -6.43
CA PRO A 64 -18.22 11.64 -6.04
C PRO A 64 -19.64 12.13 -6.32
N ILE A 65 -20.33 12.75 -5.36
CA ILE A 65 -21.78 13.09 -5.44
C ILE A 65 -22.13 14.08 -6.59
N ASN A 66 -21.13 14.74 -7.20
CA ASN A 66 -21.27 15.65 -8.35
C ASN A 66 -20.93 15.06 -9.75
N TRP A 67 -20.79 13.74 -9.84
CA TRP A 67 -20.60 12.88 -11.03
C TRP A 67 -21.78 12.67 -11.99
N LYS A 68 -22.84 13.49 -12.00
CA LYS A 68 -24.17 13.19 -12.61
C LYS A 68 -24.18 12.72 -14.08
N GLU A 69 -23.05 12.70 -14.80
CA GLU A 69 -22.93 12.30 -16.20
C GLU A 69 -22.10 11.03 -16.48
N GLN A 70 -21.35 10.45 -15.52
CA GLN A 70 -20.45 9.31 -15.80
C GLN A 70 -20.70 8.13 -14.89
N ASN A 71 -21.32 7.06 -15.39
CA ASN A 71 -21.61 5.84 -14.64
C ASN A 71 -20.31 5.07 -14.25
N PRO A 72 -19.94 4.97 -12.96
CA PRO A 72 -18.77 4.22 -12.46
C PRO A 72 -18.83 2.74 -12.81
N LYS A 73 -20.03 2.22 -13.11
CA LYS A 73 -20.20 0.87 -13.66
C LYS A 73 -19.64 0.69 -15.08
N LYS A 74 -19.24 1.78 -15.75
CA LYS A 74 -18.67 1.78 -17.10
C LYS A 74 -17.21 2.22 -17.14
N TRP A 75 -16.59 2.47 -15.99
CA TRP A 75 -15.19 2.85 -15.95
C TRP A 75 -14.31 1.66 -16.35
N THR A 76 -13.26 1.97 -17.10
CA THR A 76 -12.19 1.02 -17.38
C THR A 76 -11.37 0.76 -16.12
N LEU A 77 -10.69 -0.37 -16.07
CA LEU A 77 -9.81 -0.74 -14.96
C LEU A 77 -8.75 0.33 -14.65
N ASN A 78 -8.17 0.95 -15.68
CA ASN A 78 -7.20 2.04 -15.52
C ASN A 78 -7.83 3.27 -14.85
N GLN A 79 -9.05 3.64 -15.23
CA GLN A 79 -9.74 4.76 -14.59
C GLN A 79 -9.97 4.50 -13.10
N ILE A 80 -10.39 3.28 -12.73
CA ILE A 80 -10.57 2.91 -11.32
C ILE A 80 -9.26 3.09 -10.55
N TRP A 81 -8.15 2.64 -11.13
CA TRP A 81 -6.83 2.78 -10.52
C TRP A 81 -6.37 4.25 -10.42
N ASP A 82 -6.52 5.03 -11.48
CA ASP A 82 -6.18 6.46 -11.50
C ASP A 82 -6.96 7.24 -10.43
N PHE A 83 -8.26 6.97 -10.29
CA PHE A 83 -9.08 7.59 -9.25
C PHE A 83 -8.63 7.21 -7.84
N HIS A 84 -8.28 5.94 -7.62
CA HIS A 84 -7.78 5.50 -6.34
C HIS A 84 -6.46 6.20 -5.98
N LEU A 85 -5.54 6.26 -6.94
CA LEU A 85 -4.28 6.97 -6.77
C LEU A 85 -4.49 8.47 -6.50
N ASP A 86 -5.38 9.13 -7.23
CA ASP A 86 -5.76 10.53 -7.00
C ASP A 86 -6.33 10.74 -5.60
N TRP A 87 -7.19 9.84 -5.14
CA TRP A 87 -7.78 9.94 -3.81
C TRP A 87 -6.80 9.71 -2.68
N THR A 88 -5.81 8.82 -2.85
CA THR A 88 -4.72 8.67 -1.88
C THR A 88 -3.84 9.91 -1.78
N ASP A 89 -3.83 10.78 -2.79
CA ASP A 89 -3.16 12.09 -2.73
C ASP A 89 -3.98 13.12 -1.94
N HIS A 90 -5.31 13.07 -2.03
CA HIS A 90 -6.19 14.08 -1.44
C HIS A 90 -6.81 13.70 -0.09
N THR A 91 -6.68 12.44 0.34
CA THR A 91 -7.21 11.94 1.61
C THR A 91 -6.10 11.71 2.61
N HIS A 92 -6.32 12.12 3.86
CA HIS A 92 -5.30 12.05 4.92
C HIS A 92 -5.65 10.98 5.97
N SER A 93 -4.63 10.51 6.67
CA SER A 93 -4.77 9.61 7.83
C SER A 93 -5.47 8.28 7.50
N ILE A 94 -5.13 7.68 6.36
CA ILE A 94 -5.65 6.37 5.95
C ILE A 94 -4.60 5.26 6.15
N LEU A 95 -5.08 4.05 6.42
CA LEU A 95 -4.28 2.82 6.49
C LEU A 95 -4.88 1.81 5.53
N ILE A 96 -4.10 1.41 4.53
CA ILE A 96 -4.47 0.37 3.57
C ILE A 96 -3.82 -0.94 4.02
N VAL A 97 -4.60 -2.01 4.06
CA VAL A 97 -4.14 -3.34 4.47
C VAL A 97 -4.43 -4.32 3.36
N ILE A 98 -3.39 -5.02 2.89
CA ILE A 98 -3.49 -6.08 1.87
C ILE A 98 -2.80 -7.33 2.41
N GLU A 99 -3.59 -8.33 2.77
CA GLU A 99 -3.07 -9.57 3.34
C GLU A 99 -2.89 -10.64 2.28
N GLU A 100 -1.88 -11.49 2.51
CA GLU A 100 -1.53 -12.62 1.66
C GLU A 100 -1.33 -12.18 0.20
N PHE A 101 -0.68 -11.03 0.05
CA PHE A 101 -0.36 -10.40 -1.22
C PHE A 101 0.67 -11.18 -2.04
N GLY A 102 1.31 -12.17 -1.42
CA GLY A 102 2.23 -13.10 -2.07
C GLY A 102 1.57 -13.90 -3.21
N GLU A 103 0.28 -14.19 -3.09
CA GLU A 103 -0.51 -14.97 -4.06
C GLU A 103 -0.85 -14.18 -5.34
N MET A 104 -0.68 -12.85 -5.32
CA MET A 104 -0.94 -12.02 -6.50
C MET A 104 0.08 -12.25 -7.61
N GLU A 105 -0.38 -12.21 -8.86
CA GLU A 105 0.45 -12.16 -10.06
C GLU A 105 1.63 -11.19 -9.88
N GLU A 106 2.86 -11.70 -9.98
CA GLU A 106 4.09 -10.99 -9.60
C GLU A 106 4.23 -9.63 -10.29
N ARG A 107 3.86 -9.56 -11.57
CA ARG A 107 3.86 -8.30 -12.33
C ARG A 107 3.00 -7.24 -11.64
N TRP A 108 1.77 -7.59 -11.29
CA TRP A 108 0.82 -6.64 -10.68
C TRP A 108 1.16 -6.34 -9.23
N LYS A 109 1.70 -7.31 -8.50
CA LYS A 109 2.27 -7.11 -7.17
C LYS A 109 3.31 -5.98 -7.18
N ILE A 110 4.25 -6.03 -8.12
CA ILE A 110 5.29 -5.02 -8.28
C ILE A 110 4.68 -3.68 -8.76
N GLU A 111 3.78 -3.69 -9.75
CA GLU A 111 3.18 -2.46 -10.28
C GLU A 111 2.35 -1.71 -9.21
N ILE A 112 1.49 -2.41 -8.47
CA ILE A 112 0.68 -1.82 -7.38
C ILE A 112 1.57 -1.21 -6.30
N LEU A 113 2.57 -1.97 -5.83
CA LEU A 113 3.48 -1.48 -4.80
C LEU A 113 4.27 -0.28 -5.32
N ARG A 114 4.86 -0.37 -6.51
CA ARG A 114 5.60 0.74 -7.13
C ARG A 114 4.77 2.02 -7.12
N ASP A 115 3.50 1.94 -7.49
CA ASP A 115 2.62 3.11 -7.56
C ASP A 115 2.32 3.67 -6.16
N TYR A 116 2.01 2.84 -5.15
CA TYR A 116 1.89 3.29 -3.77
C TYR A 116 3.19 3.94 -3.25
N PHE A 117 4.34 3.29 -3.43
CA PHE A 117 5.62 3.86 -3.01
C PHE A 117 5.92 5.17 -3.74
N SER A 118 5.56 5.27 -5.02
CA SER A 118 5.73 6.49 -5.81
C SER A 118 4.87 7.60 -5.23
N LYS A 119 3.58 7.36 -4.99
CA LYS A 119 2.70 8.34 -4.36
C LYS A 119 3.22 8.82 -3.01
N SER A 120 3.55 7.89 -2.12
CA SER A 120 4.12 8.21 -0.81
C SER A 120 5.43 9.01 -0.91
N TYR A 121 6.28 8.68 -1.89
CA TYR A 121 7.53 9.38 -2.17
C TYR A 121 7.30 10.80 -2.70
N TYR A 122 6.33 11.00 -3.59
CA TYR A 122 5.98 12.32 -4.11
C TYR A 122 5.35 13.22 -3.03
N GLN A 123 4.65 12.64 -2.07
CA GLN A 123 4.08 13.33 -0.90
C GLN A 123 5.11 13.76 0.16
N GLU A 124 6.36 13.25 0.11
CA GLU A 124 7.41 13.70 1.05
C GLU A 124 7.61 15.21 0.95
N GLN A 125 7.47 15.92 2.08
CA GLN A 125 7.83 17.34 2.17
C GLN A 125 9.18 17.51 2.88
N PRO A 126 9.89 18.64 2.67
CA PRO A 126 11.24 18.86 3.23
C PRO A 126 11.38 18.63 4.74
N ASN A 127 10.28 18.78 5.51
CA ASN A 127 10.26 18.64 6.97
C ASN A 127 9.31 17.55 7.48
N THR A 128 8.65 16.78 6.60
CA THR A 128 7.80 15.65 7.00
C THR A 128 7.97 14.47 6.05
N SER A 129 8.36 13.34 6.63
CA SER A 129 8.39 12.04 5.94
C SER A 129 7.05 11.32 5.96
N ARG A 130 6.02 11.90 6.60
CA ARG A 130 4.70 11.30 6.72
C ARG A 130 3.94 11.51 5.41
N SER A 131 3.65 10.39 4.74
CA SER A 131 2.67 10.31 3.67
C SER A 131 1.25 10.42 4.23
N ASN A 132 0.33 10.82 3.35
CA ASN A 132 -1.10 10.92 3.65
C ASN A 132 -1.73 9.55 3.96
N PHE A 133 -1.10 8.48 3.46
CA PHE A 133 -1.52 7.10 3.63
C PHE A 133 -0.36 6.16 3.99
N GLN A 134 -0.71 5.06 4.63
CA GLN A 134 0.21 4.02 5.06
C GLN A 134 -0.31 2.69 4.50
N LEU A 135 0.62 1.77 4.28
CA LEU A 135 0.33 0.48 3.66
C LEU A 135 0.91 -0.61 4.55
N ILE A 136 0.11 -1.61 4.87
CA ILE A 136 0.56 -2.87 5.45
C ILE A 136 0.27 -3.96 4.42
N VAL A 137 1.31 -4.70 4.07
CA VAL A 137 1.24 -5.83 3.16
C VAL A 137 1.75 -7.07 3.88
N THR A 138 1.08 -8.21 3.72
CA THR A 138 1.56 -9.48 4.25
C THR A 138 1.81 -10.49 3.13
N GLN A 139 2.81 -11.34 3.29
CA GLN A 139 3.09 -12.48 2.40
C GLN A 139 3.97 -13.49 3.14
N GLN A 140 4.05 -14.74 2.67
CA GLN A 140 4.85 -15.75 3.36
C GLN A 140 6.36 -15.48 3.28
N GLU A 141 6.87 -15.14 2.10
CA GLU A 141 8.29 -14.92 1.84
C GLU A 141 8.56 -13.46 1.45
N GLU A 142 9.71 -12.88 1.80
CA GLU A 142 10.06 -11.50 1.43
C GLU A 142 10.23 -11.33 -0.08
N GLY A 143 10.80 -12.34 -0.76
CA GLY A 143 10.80 -12.41 -2.23
C GLY A 143 11.65 -11.35 -2.93
N ASN A 144 12.68 -10.80 -2.27
CA ASN A 144 13.54 -9.71 -2.75
C ASN A 144 12.74 -8.47 -3.19
N MET A 145 11.70 -8.12 -2.42
CA MET A 145 10.75 -7.08 -2.77
C MET A 145 11.43 -5.71 -2.89
N ILE A 146 12.39 -5.41 -2.00
CA ILE A 146 13.14 -4.15 -2.07
C ILE A 146 13.89 -4.02 -3.39
N ASP A 147 14.59 -5.08 -3.82
CA ASP A 147 15.38 -5.06 -5.05
C ASP A 147 14.49 -4.96 -6.29
N LYS A 148 13.39 -5.75 -6.31
CA LYS A 148 12.38 -5.70 -7.38
C LYS A 148 11.80 -4.31 -7.53
N LEU A 149 11.35 -3.69 -6.43
CA LEU A 149 10.81 -2.33 -6.46
C LEU A 149 11.87 -1.32 -6.88
N SER A 150 13.08 -1.41 -6.33
CA SER A 150 14.17 -0.48 -6.65
C SER A 150 14.54 -0.49 -8.13
N SER A 151 14.40 -1.63 -8.81
CA SER A 151 14.72 -1.76 -10.24
C SER A 151 13.72 -1.05 -11.16
N VAL A 152 12.49 -0.82 -10.71
CA VAL A 152 11.41 -0.19 -11.49
C VAL A 152 10.99 1.19 -10.96
N PHE A 153 11.60 1.65 -9.86
CA PHE A 153 11.21 2.87 -9.18
C PHE A 153 11.82 4.12 -9.83
N GLY A 154 10.97 5.08 -10.21
CA GLY A 154 11.40 6.37 -10.76
C GLY A 154 11.75 7.39 -9.67
N LEU A 155 12.87 8.10 -9.83
CA LEU A 155 13.32 9.14 -8.89
C LEU A 155 12.94 10.55 -9.38
N LYS A 156 12.78 11.48 -8.44
CA LYS A 156 12.65 12.92 -8.75
C LYS A 156 13.96 13.44 -9.38
N GLU A 157 13.85 14.46 -10.24
CA GLU A 157 14.98 15.02 -11.03
C GLU A 157 16.20 15.46 -10.20
N HIS A 158 16.00 15.78 -8.92
CA HIS A 158 17.07 16.24 -8.01
C HIS A 158 17.24 15.34 -6.78
N GLU A 159 16.76 14.10 -6.86
CA GLU A 159 16.94 13.14 -5.79
C GLU A 159 18.42 12.73 -5.64
N LYS A 160 18.92 12.77 -4.41
CA LYS A 160 20.31 12.37 -4.10
C LYS A 160 20.40 10.91 -3.64
N ARG A 161 19.30 10.36 -3.12
CA ARG A 161 19.19 8.96 -2.71
C ARG A 161 19.07 8.05 -3.93
N THR A 162 19.61 6.84 -3.83
CA THR A 162 19.30 5.76 -4.80
C THR A 162 17.85 5.29 -4.63
N ALA A 163 17.29 4.64 -5.65
CA ALA A 163 15.98 3.99 -5.56
C ALA A 163 15.89 3.05 -4.34
N THR A 164 16.93 2.24 -4.12
CA THR A 164 17.03 1.37 -2.94
C THR A 164 16.96 2.14 -1.63
N GLN A 165 17.70 3.24 -1.49
CA GLN A 165 17.65 4.08 -0.29
C GLN A 165 16.27 4.72 -0.08
N VAL A 166 15.58 5.13 -1.15
CA VAL A 166 14.21 5.67 -1.07
C VAL A 166 13.25 4.59 -0.62
N ILE A 167 13.27 3.41 -1.24
CA ILE A 167 12.41 2.28 -0.88
C ILE A 167 12.67 1.85 0.57
N GLN A 168 13.92 1.66 0.99
CA GLN A 168 14.27 1.31 2.38
C GLN A 168 13.88 2.40 3.40
N GLY A 169 13.90 3.67 2.98
CA GLY A 169 13.41 4.79 3.78
C GLY A 169 11.90 4.76 3.98
N LYS A 170 11.16 4.12 3.07
CA LYS A 170 9.70 4.09 2.99
C LYS A 170 9.07 2.77 3.42
N LEU A 171 9.79 1.66 3.29
CA LEU A 171 9.35 0.30 3.60
C LEU A 171 10.15 -0.23 4.80
N GLU A 172 9.43 -0.79 5.77
CA GLU A 172 10.02 -1.65 6.79
C GLU A 172 9.60 -3.10 6.53
N VAL A 173 10.57 -4.01 6.51
CA VAL A 173 10.30 -5.45 6.45
C VAL A 173 10.29 -6.01 7.87
N ILE A 174 9.19 -6.59 8.27
CA ILE A 174 9.02 -7.25 9.57
C ILE A 174 8.99 -8.76 9.32
N ASN A 175 10.05 -9.46 9.72
CA ASN A 175 10.07 -10.91 9.71
C ASN A 175 9.54 -11.44 11.05
N LEU A 176 8.58 -12.37 11.00
CA LEU A 176 7.99 -13.01 12.17
C LEU A 176 8.70 -14.29 12.62
N ASP A 177 9.67 -14.78 11.84
CA ASP A 177 10.47 -15.96 12.18
C ASP A 177 11.51 -15.70 13.28
#